data_AF-A0A9C9BVK0-F1
#
_entry.id   AF-A0A9C9BVK0-F1
#
_cell.length_a   1.000
_cell.length_b   1.000
_cell.length_c   1.000
_cell.angle_alpha   90.00
_cell.angle_beta   90.00
_cell.angle_gamma   90.00
#
_symmetry.space_group_name_H-M   'P 1'
#
loop_
_entity.id
_entity.type
_entity.pdbx_description
1 polymer ?
#
loop_
_entity_poly.entity_id
_entity_poly.type
_entity_poly.pdbx_seq_one_letter_code
_entity_poly.pdbx_strand_id
1 'polypeptide(L)' 'LVIVSLPEAKKGFVLLPKRWIVERSFAWTTRFRRLIRDYERQADVLRGFHLVAFVILLLRRLARILLPAPQSA' A
#
# COMPACT_ATOMS: atom_id res chain seq x y z
N LEU A 1 10.00 1.43 -15.29
CA LEU A 1 9.63 2.29 -14.13
C LEU A 1 10.51 3.52 -14.18
N VAL A 2 9.96 4.75 -14.16
CA VAL A 2 10.77 5.98 -14.06
C VAL A 2 10.99 6.26 -12.58
N ILE A 3 12.25 6.18 -12.13
CA ILE A 3 12.63 6.54 -10.77
C ILE A 3 12.69 8.06 -10.71
N VAL A 4 11.83 8.66 -9.87
CA VAL A 4 11.85 10.10 -9.62
C VAL A 4 12.84 10.36 -8.49
N SER A 5 14.08 10.66 -8.85
CA SER A 5 15.12 11.05 -7.90
C SER A 5 15.06 12.55 -7.64
N LEU A 6 15.37 12.96 -6.40
CA LEU A 6 15.57 14.36 -6.10
C LEU A 6 16.95 14.79 -6.68
N PRO A 7 17.03 15.87 -7.47
CA PRO A 7 18.27 16.25 -8.13
C PRO A 7 19.34 16.79 -7.18
N GLU A 8 18.98 17.23 -5.97
CA GLU A 8 19.90 17.75 -4.97
C GLU A 8 19.33 17.52 -3.57
N ALA A 9 20.17 17.24 -2.57
CA ALA A 9 19.75 17.02 -1.18
C ALA A 9 19.32 18.34 -0.52
N LYS A 10 18.13 18.83 -0.89
CA LYS A 10 17.54 20.04 -0.29
C LYS A 10 17.11 19.76 1.16
N LYS A 11 17.48 20.65 2.08
CA LYS A 11 16.96 20.63 3.46
C LYS A 11 15.50 21.10 3.45
N GLY A 12 14.58 20.22 3.86
CA GLY A 12 13.15 20.51 3.97
C GLY A 12 12.26 19.51 3.23
N PHE A 13 10.94 19.71 3.31
CA PHE A 13 9.98 18.88 2.59
C PHE A 13 9.91 19.30 1.12
N VAL A 14 10.34 18.42 0.21
CA VAL A 14 10.14 18.60 -1.24
C VAL A 14 9.02 17.69 -1.72
N LEU A 15 8.03 18.28 -2.38
CA LEU A 15 6.93 17.54 -3.00
C LEU A 15 7.46 16.75 -4.21
N LEU A 16 7.60 15.44 -4.03
CA LEU A 16 7.96 14.52 -5.11
C LEU A 16 6.69 14.04 -5.82
N PRO A 17 6.61 14.13 -7.16
CA PRO A 17 5.47 13.61 -7.89
C PRO A 17 5.36 12.10 -7.64
N LYS A 18 4.13 11.63 -7.41
CA LYS A 18 3.77 10.22 -7.14
C LYS A 18 4.19 9.64 -5.78
N ARG A 19 4.82 10.43 -4.88
CA ARG A 19 5.15 9.99 -3.51
C ARG A 19 3.94 9.44 -2.74
N TRP A 20 2.77 10.05 -2.96
CA TRP A 20 1.52 9.63 -2.33
C TRP A 20 1.15 8.17 -2.60
N ILE A 21 1.59 7.58 -3.72
CA ILE A 21 1.26 6.19 -4.08
C ILE A 21 1.87 5.22 -3.06
N VAL A 22 3.12 5.48 -2.68
CA VAL A 22 3.86 4.68 -1.70
C VAL A 22 3.28 4.88 -0.31
N GLU A 23 3.05 6.13 0.09
CA GLU A 23 2.47 6.46 1.39
C GLU A 23 1.07 5.87 1.57
N ARG A 24 0.23 5.89 0.52
CA ARG A 24 -1.08 5.25 0.52
C ARG A 24 -0.99 3.74 0.70
N SER A 25 -0.01 3.11 0.08
CA SER A 25 0.21 1.66 0.19
C SER A 25 0.52 1.30 1.65
N PHE A 26 1.39 2.07 2.31
CA PHE A 26 1.64 1.93 3.75
C PHE A 26 0.41 2.23 4.61
N ALA A 27 -0.37 3.25 4.26
CA ALA A 27 -1.62 3.56 4.97
C ALA A 27 -2.66 2.43 4.87
N TRP A 28 -2.65 1.62 3.81
CA TRP A 28 -3.51 0.43 3.74
C TRP A 28 -3.01 -0.72 4.59
N THR A 29 -1.69 -0.92 4.69
CA THR A 29 -1.11 -2.00 5.49
C THR A 29 -1.30 -1.79 6.99
N THR A 30 -1.40 -0.54 7.48
CA THR A 30 -1.68 -0.26 8.91
C THR A 30 -3.03 -0.81 9.40
N ARG A 31 -3.98 -1.09 8.49
CA ARG A 31 -5.26 -1.74 8.85
C ARG A 31 -5.11 -3.22 9.20
N PHE A 32 -3.98 -3.83 8.88
CA PHE A 32 -3.68 -5.21 9.23
C PHE A 32 -2.85 -5.19 10.52
N ARG A 33 -3.43 -5.62 11.65
CA ARG A 33 -2.78 -5.55 12.98
C ARG A 33 -1.35 -6.10 12.99
N ARG A 34 -1.10 -7.15 12.22
CA ARG A 34 0.22 -7.81 12.12
C ARG A 34 1.28 -6.96 11.40
N LEU A 35 0.88 -5.99 10.58
CA LEU A 35 1.76 -5.11 9.81
C LEU A 35 1.89 -3.70 10.43
N ILE A 36 1.27 -3.44 11.58
CA ILE A 36 1.38 -2.13 12.27
C ILE A 36 2.80 -1.89 12.78
N ARG A 37 3.48 -2.96 13.22
CA ARG A 37 4.86 -2.95 13.69
C ARG A 37 5.55 -4.18 13.13
N ASP A 38 6.86 -4.08 12.91
CA ASP A 38 7.65 -5.23 12.51
C ASP A 38 7.85 -6.16 13.70
N TYR A 39 7.10 -7.27 13.70
CA TYR A 39 7.20 -8.35 14.68
C TYR A 39 7.96 -9.56 14.12
N GLU A 40 8.22 -9.60 12.81
CA GLU A 40 8.72 -10.79 12.16
C GLU A 40 10.25 -10.79 12.20
N ARG A 41 10.85 -11.87 12.68
CA ARG A 41 12.31 -11.99 12.75
C ARG A 41 12.96 -12.13 11.37
N GLN A 42 12.23 -12.68 10.40
CA GLN A 42 12.74 -12.96 9.06
C GLN A 42 12.02 -12.10 8.02
N ALA A 43 12.80 -11.42 7.17
CA ALA A 43 12.29 -10.54 6.13
C ALA A 43 11.35 -11.27 5.14
N ASP A 44 11.60 -12.55 4.86
CA ASP A 44 10.75 -13.34 3.96
C ASP A 44 9.33 -13.53 4.50
N VAL A 45 9.20 -13.68 5.83
CA VAL A 45 7.90 -13.82 6.49
C VAL A 45 7.14 -12.50 6.43
N LEU A 46 7.82 -11.39 6.74
CA LEU A 46 7.25 -10.05 6.60
C LEU A 46 6.79 -9.78 5.16
N ARG A 47 7.60 -10.16 4.17
CA ARG A 47 7.27 -10.06 2.74
C ARG A 47 6.03 -10.88 2.39
N GLY A 48 5.92 -12.10 2.92
CA GLY A 48 4.74 -12.95 2.78
C GLY A 48 3.47 -12.27 3.29
N PHE A 49 3.52 -11.67 4.48
CA PHE A 49 2.36 -10.95 5.03
C PHE A 49 1.96 -9.73 4.20
N HIS A 50 2.94 -8.98 3.66
CA HIS A 50 2.63 -7.89 2.75
C HIS A 50 1.91 -8.39 1.49
N LEU A 51 2.38 -9.47 0.87
CA LEU A 51 1.72 -10.07 -0.30
C LEU A 51 0.27 -10.45 0.01
N VAL A 52 0.03 -11.15 1.12
CA VAL A 52 -1.33 -11.54 1.55
C VAL A 52 -2.22 -10.31 1.78
N ALA A 53 -1.70 -9.28 2.45
CA ALA A 53 -2.46 -8.05 2.69
C ALA A 53 -2.90 -7.38 1.38
N PHE A 54 -2.00 -7.27 0.39
CA PHE A 54 -2.34 -6.70 -0.92
C PHE A 54 -3.30 -7.59 -1.72
N VAL A 55 -3.17 -8.92 -1.66
CA VAL A 55 -4.14 -9.85 -2.27
C VAL A 55 -5.54 -9.62 -1.70
N ILE A 56 -5.68 -9.50 -0.37
CA ILE A 56 -6.98 -9.21 0.28
C ILE A 56 -7.55 -7.86 -0.21
N LEU A 57 -6.73 -6.81 -0.28
CA LEU A 57 -7.16 -5.50 -0.76
C LEU A 57 -7.63 -5.53 -2.23
N LEU A 58 -6.87 -6.23 -3.09
CA LEU A 58 -7.20 -6.38 -4.50
C LEU A 58 -8.47 -7.21 -4.70
N LEU A 59 -8.64 -8.32 -3.96
CA LEU A 59 -9.86 -9.13 -4.01
C LEU A 59 -11.09 -8.33 -3.58
N ARG A 60 -10.99 -7.52 -2.51
CA ARG A 60 -12.09 -6.62 -2.10
C ARG A 60 -12.42 -5.56 -3.14
N ARG A 61 -11.42 -5.08 -3.87
CA ARG A 61 -11.64 -4.13 -4.98
C ARG A 61 -12.27 -4.83 -6.17
N LEU A 62 -11.81 -6.02 -6.51
CA LEU A 62 -12.34 -6.84 -7.59
C LEU A 62 -13.81 -7.21 -7.32
N ALA A 63 -14.13 -7.66 -6.11
CA ALA A 63 -15.49 -7.98 -5.70
C ALA A 63 -16.45 -6.78 -5.86
N ARG A 64 -16.01 -5.56 -5.52
CA ARG A 64 -16.80 -4.34 -5.75
C ARG A 64 -17.02 -3.99 -7.22
N ILE A 65 -16.10 -4.41 -8.10
CA ILE A 65 -16.21 -4.18 -9.55
C ILE A 65 -17.12 -5.23 -10.18
N LEU A 66 -16.96 -6.50 -9.78
CA LEU A 66 -17.70 -7.63 -10.35
C LEU A 66 -19.12 -7.77 -9.81
N LEU A 67 -19.33 -7.45 -8.54
CA LEU A 67 -20.64 -7.47 -7.90
C LEU A 67 -21.03 -6.04 -7.52
N PRO A 68 -21.48 -5.23 -8.49
CA PRO A 68 -22.03 -3.92 -8.17
C PRO A 68 -23.23 -4.11 -7.24
N ALA A 69 -23.33 -3.25 -6.21
CA ALA A 69 -24.48 -3.27 -5.33
C ALA A 69 -25.77 -3.14 -6.16
N PRO A 70 -26.86 -3.84 -5.80
CA PRO A 70 -28.13 -3.65 -6.47
C PRO A 70 -28.45 -2.15 -6.40
N GLN A 71 -28.63 -1.55 -7.57
CA GLN A 71 -29.03 -0.16 -7.70
C GLN A 71 -30.41 -0.08 -7.05
N SER A 72 -30.50 0.48 -5.85
CA SER A 72 -31.78 0.76 -5.21
C SER A 72 -32.58 1.66 -6.14
N ALA A 73 -33.70 1.15 -6.63
CA ALA A 73 -34.73 1.89 -7.36
C ALA A 73 -35.36 2.97 -6.47
#